data_AF-A0A0F9P988-F1
#
_entry.id   AF-A0A0F9P988-F1
#
_cell.length_a   1.000
_cell.length_b   1.000
_cell.length_c   1.000
_cell.angle_alpha   90.00
_cell.angle_beta   90.00
_cell.angle_gamma   90.00
#
_symmetry.space_group_name_H-M   'P 1'
#
loop_
_entity.id
_entity.type
_entity.pdbx_description
1 polymer ?
#
loop_
_entity_poly.entity_id
_entity_poly.type
_entity_poly.pdbx_seq_one_letter_code
_entity_poly.pdbx_strand_id
1 'polypeptide(L)'
;MAQKRECRKCRQYIPYRHTDQNGKLWDLRSRVFCINCSPLGANNRRSDDPSLRPTTGLCSFCGRKFKQYQTRNRKRCSSCNTKIRRYRQKLAAIKYLGGKCEKCGYNTHPAAMEFHHVTGDKEFTIGSAANISWTRLKIELNKCKLFCSNCHRAEHSDRYDNERFLQEVQTYKGRLLD
;
A
#
# COMPACT_ATOMS: atom_id res chain seq x y z
N MET A 1 18.30 17.05 36.37
CA MET A 1 18.15 18.39 35.78
C MET A 1 17.14 18.29 34.63
N ALA A 2 16.03 19.02 34.69
CA ALA A 2 15.00 18.96 33.65
C ALA A 2 15.54 19.50 32.32
N GLN A 3 15.42 18.71 31.25
CA GLN A 3 15.87 19.08 29.92
C GLN A 3 15.09 20.32 29.45
N LYS A 4 15.77 21.43 29.14
CA LYS A 4 15.12 22.67 28.69
C LYS A 4 14.30 22.40 27.42
N ARG A 5 13.00 22.75 27.44
CA ARG A 5 12.07 22.59 26.30
C ARG A 5 12.29 23.70 25.28
N GLU A 6 13.33 23.58 24.48
CA GLU A 6 13.71 24.56 23.48
C GLU A 6 13.33 24.12 22.05
N CYS A 7 12.98 25.10 21.22
CA CYS A 7 12.74 24.94 19.80
C CYS A 7 14.03 24.49 19.10
N ARG A 8 14.02 23.38 18.37
CA ARG A 8 15.22 22.91 17.65
C ARG A 8 15.70 23.88 16.56
N LYS A 9 14.80 24.74 16.04
CA LYS A 9 15.10 25.72 14.99
C LYS A 9 15.62 27.05 15.53
N CYS A 10 14.93 27.68 16.49
CA CYS A 10 15.27 29.02 16.99
C CYS A 10 15.78 29.04 18.45
N ARG A 11 15.87 27.88 19.11
CA ARG A 11 16.29 27.72 20.52
C ARG A 11 15.42 28.43 21.57
N GLN A 12 14.35 29.12 21.16
CA GLN A 12 13.37 29.71 22.08
C GLN A 12 12.60 28.64 22.86
N TYR A 13 12.16 28.99 24.06
CA TYR A 13 11.33 28.13 24.91
C TYR A 13 10.01 27.75 24.24
N ILE A 14 9.61 26.48 24.37
CA ILE A 14 8.32 25.96 23.94
C ILE A 14 7.41 25.78 25.17
N PRO A 15 6.30 26.53 25.29
CA PRO A 15 5.37 26.34 26.39
C PRO A 15 4.65 24.98 26.30
N TYR A 16 4.04 24.51 27.40
CA TYR A 16 3.30 23.25 27.41
C TYR A 16 1.94 23.35 26.72
N ARG A 17 1.35 24.55 26.73
CA ARG A 17 0.04 24.85 26.13
C ARG A 17 0.12 26.19 25.39
N HIS A 18 -0.71 26.36 24.38
CA HIS A 18 -0.88 27.63 23.66
C HIS A 18 -2.32 27.80 23.24
N THR A 19 -2.87 28.99 23.44
CA THR A 19 -4.22 29.34 22.98
C THR A 19 -4.09 30.14 21.69
N ASP A 20 -4.81 29.74 20.64
CA ASP A 20 -4.81 30.47 19.38
C ASP A 20 -5.76 31.68 19.39
N GLN A 21 -5.73 32.46 18.30
CA GLN A 21 -6.56 33.65 18.12
C GLN A 21 -8.07 33.40 18.14
N ASN A 22 -8.51 32.15 17.97
CA ASN A 22 -9.92 31.75 18.03
C ASN A 22 -10.29 31.19 19.42
N GLY A 23 -9.39 31.31 20.42
CA GLY A 23 -9.61 30.81 21.78
C GLY A 23 -9.39 29.30 21.94
N LYS A 24 -8.93 28.59 20.91
CA LYS A 24 -8.71 27.14 20.99
C LYS A 24 -7.41 26.83 21.71
N LEU A 25 -7.48 25.95 22.70
CA LEU A 25 -6.32 25.47 23.47
C LEU A 25 -5.61 24.32 22.75
N TRP A 26 -4.28 24.45 22.61
CA TRP A 26 -3.41 23.46 21.99
C TRP A 26 -2.43 22.89 23.01
N ASP A 27 -2.36 21.55 23.09
CA ASP A 27 -1.29 20.85 23.81
C ASP A 27 -0.02 20.82 22.96
N LEU A 28 1.07 21.38 23.50
CA LEU A 28 2.36 21.47 22.84
C LEU A 28 3.42 20.55 23.46
N ARG A 29 3.09 19.68 24.43
CA ARG A 29 4.04 18.81 25.16
C ARG A 29 4.98 18.02 24.24
N SER A 30 4.42 17.45 23.16
CA SER A 30 5.16 16.63 22.20
C SER A 30 5.87 17.43 21.10
N ARG A 31 5.71 18.76 21.06
CA ARG A 31 6.31 19.59 20.01
C ARG A 31 7.79 19.81 20.26
N VAL A 32 8.55 19.74 19.17
CA VAL A 32 9.99 20.02 19.10
C VAL A 32 10.31 21.36 18.43
N PHE A 33 9.29 22.06 17.89
CA PHE A 33 9.38 23.40 17.31
C PHE A 33 8.32 24.33 17.92
N CYS A 34 8.68 25.60 18.12
CA CYS A 34 7.73 26.63 18.54
C CYS A 34 6.69 26.90 17.44
N ILE A 35 5.57 27.52 17.83
CA ILE A 35 4.45 27.84 16.93
C ILE A 35 4.86 28.77 15.78
N ASN A 36 5.84 29.65 15.99
CA ASN A 36 6.34 30.56 14.94
C ASN A 36 7.18 29.79 13.91
N CYS A 37 7.99 28.84 14.36
CA CYS A 37 8.83 28.02 13.48
C CYS A 37 8.06 26.91 12.76
N SER A 38 6.97 26.45 13.36
CA SER A 38 6.09 25.41 12.84
C SER A 38 4.66 25.75 13.26
N PRO A 39 3.91 26.51 12.43
CA PRO A 39 2.55 26.91 12.72
C PRO A 39 1.61 25.72 12.93
N LEU A 40 0.61 25.92 13.79
CA LEU A 40 -0.46 24.95 14.04
C LEU A 40 -1.33 24.81 12.79
N GLY A 41 -1.85 23.62 12.51
CA GLY A 41 -2.71 23.37 11.34
C GLY A 41 -2.01 23.35 9.97
N ALA A 42 -0.78 23.85 9.84
CA ALA A 42 -0.04 23.93 8.58
C ALA A 42 0.49 22.58 8.02
N ASN A 43 -0.07 21.44 8.44
CA ASN A 43 0.35 20.09 8.02
C ASN A 43 1.85 19.79 8.20
N ASN A 44 2.48 20.38 9.23
CA ASN A 44 3.87 20.14 9.62
C ASN A 44 4.07 18.76 10.30
N ARG A 45 3.53 17.68 9.71
CA ARG A 45 3.49 16.31 10.25
C ARG A 45 4.86 15.60 10.27
N ARG A 46 5.95 16.31 10.03
CA ARG A 46 7.29 15.71 9.97
C ARG A 46 7.94 15.80 11.35
N SER A 47 8.38 14.66 11.86
CA SER A 47 9.26 14.53 13.03
C SER A 47 10.66 15.07 12.76
N ASP A 48 10.99 15.32 11.49
CA ASP A 48 12.27 15.85 11.04
C ASP A 48 12.32 17.35 11.30
N ASP A 49 13.51 17.84 11.63
CA ASP A 49 13.73 19.26 11.79
C ASP A 49 13.52 20.00 10.46
N PRO A 50 12.54 20.92 10.35
CA PRO A 50 12.28 21.66 9.12
C PRO A 50 13.47 22.46 8.62
N SER A 51 14.44 22.78 9.50
CA SER A 51 15.68 23.47 9.12
C SER A 51 16.72 22.53 8.49
N LEU A 52 16.61 21.22 8.71
CA LEU A 52 17.57 20.25 8.21
C LEU A 52 17.20 19.84 6.77
N ARG A 53 18.07 20.17 5.82
CA ARG A 53 17.91 19.75 4.42
C ARG A 53 18.08 18.23 4.32
N PRO A 54 17.17 17.50 3.66
CA PRO A 54 17.37 16.08 3.43
C PRO A 54 18.61 15.86 2.57
N THR A 55 19.41 14.87 2.93
CA THR A 55 20.52 14.40 2.11
C THR A 55 20.01 13.51 0.98
N THR A 56 20.89 13.17 0.03
CA THR A 56 20.57 12.21 -1.04
C THR A 56 21.12 10.83 -0.65
N GLY A 57 20.23 9.85 -0.54
CA GLY A 57 20.60 8.44 -0.39
C GLY A 57 20.49 7.69 -1.72
N LEU A 58 21.23 6.58 -1.85
CA LEU A 58 21.13 5.64 -2.97
C LEU A 58 20.38 4.38 -2.54
N CYS A 59 19.41 3.95 -3.33
CA CYS A 59 18.64 2.75 -3.01
C CYS A 59 19.52 1.52 -3.19
N SER A 60 19.71 0.73 -2.13
CA SER A 60 20.51 -0.51 -2.16
C SER A 60 19.91 -1.64 -3.01
N PHE A 61 18.74 -1.42 -3.62
CA PHE A 61 18.06 -2.41 -4.47
C PHE A 61 17.96 -1.97 -5.93
N CYS A 62 17.61 -0.71 -6.20
CA CYS A 62 17.42 -0.23 -7.58
C CYS A 62 18.40 0.87 -7.99
N GLY A 63 19.36 1.24 -7.13
CA GLY A 63 20.35 2.29 -7.39
C GLY A 63 19.80 3.72 -7.45
N ARG A 64 18.48 3.92 -7.51
CA ARG A 64 17.88 5.25 -7.64
C ARG A 64 18.18 6.14 -6.42
N LYS A 65 18.52 7.40 -6.68
CA LYS A 65 18.65 8.47 -5.69
C LYS A 65 17.30 8.80 -5.02
N PHE A 66 17.29 9.02 -3.70
CA PHE A 66 16.09 9.43 -2.97
C PHE A 66 16.42 10.34 -1.78
N LYS A 67 15.43 11.12 -1.31
CA LYS A 67 15.59 11.99 -0.13
C LYS A 67 15.78 11.17 1.14
N GLN A 68 16.92 11.34 1.79
CA GLN A 68 17.27 10.75 3.07
C GLN A 68 17.16 11.82 4.16
N TYR A 69 16.27 11.57 5.11
CA TYR A 69 16.10 12.45 6.27
C TYR A 69 16.99 11.92 7.38
N GLN A 70 17.60 12.80 8.16
CA GLN A 70 18.65 12.46 9.11
C GLN A 70 18.16 11.48 10.21
N THR A 71 16.87 11.53 10.55
CA THR A 71 16.26 10.59 11.50
C THR A 71 15.94 9.22 10.89
N ARG A 72 16.05 9.07 9.57
CA ARG A 72 15.64 7.88 8.81
C ARG A 72 16.79 7.35 7.98
N ASN A 73 17.57 6.44 8.56
CA ASN A 73 18.63 5.72 7.84
C ASN A 73 18.05 4.61 6.95
N ARG A 74 17.37 5.00 5.86
CA ARG A 74 16.72 4.06 4.94
C ARG A 74 17.75 3.50 3.96
N LYS A 75 17.82 2.18 3.84
CA LYS A 75 18.64 1.50 2.82
C LYS A 75 17.98 1.46 1.43
N ARG A 76 16.65 1.58 1.36
CA ARG A 76 15.86 1.47 0.13
C ARG A 76 14.93 2.66 -0.04
N CYS A 77 14.65 3.02 -1.29
CA CYS A 77 13.65 4.03 -1.61
C CYS A 77 12.23 3.53 -1.27
N SER A 78 11.28 4.48 -1.19
CA SER A 78 9.90 4.20 -0.80
C SER A 78 9.22 3.20 -1.73
N SER A 79 9.40 3.36 -3.05
CA SER A 79 8.78 2.51 -4.06
C SER A 79 9.22 1.05 -3.93
N CYS A 80 10.52 0.80 -3.77
CA CYS A 80 11.06 -0.55 -3.56
C CYS A 80 10.54 -1.16 -2.26
N ASN A 81 10.49 -0.39 -1.17
CA ASN A 81 9.92 -0.88 0.09
C ASN A 81 8.42 -1.21 -0.03
N THR A 82 7.65 -0.43 -0.79
CA THR A 82 6.24 -0.74 -1.06
C THR A 82 6.10 -1.98 -1.93
N LYS A 83 6.91 -2.13 -2.98
CA LYS A 83 6.92 -3.32 -3.85
C LYS A 83 7.22 -4.59 -3.04
N ILE A 84 8.24 -4.56 -2.19
CA ILE A 84 8.61 -5.67 -1.31
C ILE A 84 7.47 -6.00 -0.34
N ARG A 85 6.86 -5.00 0.31
CA ARG A 85 5.75 -5.22 1.24
C ARG A 85 4.54 -5.85 0.57
N ARG A 86 4.13 -5.34 -0.59
CA ARG A 86 3.04 -5.91 -1.41
C ARG A 86 3.32 -7.36 -1.79
N TYR A 87 4.54 -7.64 -2.28
CA TYR A 87 4.91 -8.98 -2.70
C TYR A 87 4.91 -9.96 -1.52
N ARG A 88 5.45 -9.56 -0.36
CA ARG A 88 5.38 -10.36 0.88
C ARG A 88 3.95 -10.67 1.31
N GLN A 89 3.06 -9.68 1.24
CA GLN A 89 1.64 -9.88 1.55
C GLN A 89 0.98 -10.83 0.53
N LYS A 90 1.24 -10.67 -0.77
CA LYS A 90 0.74 -11.56 -1.82
C LYS A 90 1.17 -13.01 -1.57
N LEU A 91 2.45 -13.26 -1.28
CA LEU A 91 2.95 -14.62 -1.01
C LEU A 91 2.28 -15.24 0.24
N ALA A 92 2.15 -14.46 1.32
CA ALA A 92 1.47 -14.93 2.52
C ALA A 92 -0.01 -15.25 2.26
N ALA A 93 -0.69 -14.41 1.47
CA ALA A 93 -2.08 -14.59 1.07
C ALA A 93 -2.27 -15.82 0.15
N ILE A 94 -1.38 -16.05 -0.82
CA ILE A 94 -1.37 -17.26 -1.65
C ILE A 94 -1.25 -18.50 -0.76
N LYS A 95 -0.28 -18.50 0.17
CA LYS A 95 -0.09 -19.62 1.10
C LYS A 95 -1.32 -19.84 1.98
N TYR A 96 -1.96 -18.75 2.45
CA TYR A 96 -3.15 -18.82 3.28
C TYR A 96 -4.34 -19.49 2.57
N LEU A 97 -4.50 -19.26 1.27
CA LEU A 97 -5.56 -19.85 0.44
C LEU A 97 -5.15 -21.17 -0.23
N GLY A 98 -4.19 -21.90 0.36
CA GLY A 98 -3.81 -23.25 -0.08
C GLY A 98 -2.71 -23.34 -1.14
N GLY A 99 -2.20 -22.20 -1.63
CA GLY A 99 -0.97 -22.15 -2.44
C GLY A 99 -1.09 -22.62 -3.89
N LYS A 100 -2.28 -23.00 -4.34
CA LYS A 100 -2.55 -23.50 -5.69
C LYS A 100 -3.90 -23.00 -6.20
N CYS A 101 -4.10 -22.99 -7.50
CA CYS A 101 -5.39 -22.70 -8.12
C CYS A 101 -6.40 -23.76 -7.66
N GLU A 102 -7.53 -23.32 -7.10
CA GLU A 102 -8.59 -24.22 -6.64
C GLU A 102 -9.28 -24.97 -7.80
N LYS A 103 -9.29 -24.40 -9.01
CA LYS A 103 -9.89 -25.03 -10.20
C LYS A 103 -8.98 -26.03 -10.91
N CYS A 104 -7.74 -25.64 -11.21
CA CYS A 104 -6.83 -26.43 -12.08
C CYS A 104 -5.53 -26.88 -11.40
N GLY A 105 -5.32 -26.54 -10.12
CA GLY A 105 -4.13 -26.96 -9.37
C GLY A 105 -2.83 -26.20 -9.67
N TYR A 106 -2.82 -25.24 -10.61
CA TYR A 106 -1.63 -24.43 -10.93
C TYR A 106 -1.00 -23.81 -9.68
N ASN A 107 0.31 -24.01 -9.47
CA ASN A 107 1.04 -23.57 -8.28
C ASN A 107 2.48 -23.10 -8.58
N THR A 108 2.81 -22.86 -9.85
CA THR A 108 4.21 -22.66 -10.27
C THR A 108 4.73 -21.25 -9.97
N HIS A 109 4.02 -20.19 -10.36
CA HIS A 109 4.51 -18.82 -10.22
C HIS A 109 3.47 -17.89 -9.60
N PRO A 110 3.80 -17.17 -8.50
CA PRO A 110 2.89 -16.24 -7.83
C PRO A 110 2.34 -15.12 -8.73
N ALA A 111 3.02 -14.76 -9.80
CA ALA A 111 2.54 -13.73 -10.73
C ALA A 111 1.22 -14.14 -11.41
N ALA A 112 1.05 -15.42 -11.72
CA ALA A 112 -0.16 -15.96 -12.36
C ALA A 112 -1.28 -16.29 -11.37
N MET A 113 -1.09 -15.99 -10.07
CA MET A 113 -2.11 -16.22 -9.03
C MET A 113 -2.91 -14.95 -8.76
N GLU A 114 -4.24 -15.10 -8.73
CA GLU A 114 -5.22 -14.02 -8.58
C GLU A 114 -6.26 -14.38 -7.50
N PHE A 115 -6.73 -13.35 -6.79
CA PHE A 115 -7.70 -13.48 -5.70
C PHE A 115 -9.09 -13.15 -6.24
N HIS A 116 -9.88 -14.19 -6.48
CA HIS A 116 -11.26 -14.07 -6.93
C HIS A 116 -12.16 -13.77 -5.73
N HIS A 117 -12.90 -12.68 -5.75
CA HIS A 117 -13.86 -12.39 -4.68
C HIS A 117 -15.16 -13.12 -4.99
N VAL A 118 -15.62 -13.96 -4.06
CA VAL A 118 -16.86 -14.74 -4.22
C VAL A 118 -18.09 -13.87 -3.92
N THR A 119 -17.94 -12.92 -2.99
CA THR A 119 -18.99 -11.96 -2.63
C THR A 119 -18.62 -10.56 -3.12
N GLY A 120 -19.62 -9.77 -3.55
CA GLY A 120 -19.41 -8.44 -4.14
C GLY A 120 -18.85 -7.38 -3.17
N ASP A 121 -18.90 -7.64 -1.86
CA ASP A 121 -18.49 -6.70 -0.82
C ASP A 121 -16.97 -6.77 -0.53
N LYS A 122 -16.19 -6.23 -1.46
CA LYS A 122 -14.75 -6.01 -1.28
C LYS A 122 -14.48 -4.68 -0.57
N GLU A 123 -13.65 -4.71 0.46
CA GLU A 123 -13.17 -3.47 1.09
C GLU A 123 -11.94 -2.90 0.35
N PHE A 124 -11.07 -3.77 -0.17
CA PHE A 124 -9.84 -3.37 -0.83
C PHE A 124 -9.29 -4.47 -1.74
N THR A 125 -8.47 -4.08 -2.72
CA THR A 125 -7.81 -5.05 -3.60
C THR A 125 -6.56 -5.64 -2.93
N ILE A 126 -6.60 -6.92 -2.58
CA ILE A 126 -5.50 -7.67 -1.92
C ILE A 126 -4.13 -7.44 -2.60
N GLY A 127 -4.05 -7.50 -3.94
CA GLY A 127 -2.80 -7.31 -4.68
C GLY A 127 -2.15 -5.92 -4.53
N SER A 128 -2.94 -4.92 -4.12
CA SER A 128 -2.49 -3.53 -3.95
C SER A 128 -2.18 -3.16 -2.49
N ALA A 129 -2.60 -4.01 -1.55
CA ALA A 129 -2.41 -3.81 -0.11
C ALA A 129 -0.93 -3.89 0.26
N ALA A 130 -0.44 -2.86 0.98
CA ALA A 130 0.96 -2.77 1.41
C ALA A 130 1.14 -2.44 2.90
N ASN A 131 0.12 -1.80 3.51
CA ASN A 131 0.15 -1.30 4.89
C ASN A 131 -1.09 -1.74 5.66
N ILE A 132 -1.63 -2.92 5.35
CA ILE A 132 -2.76 -3.53 6.05
C ILE A 132 -2.22 -4.57 7.03
N SER A 133 -2.82 -4.66 8.22
CA SER A 133 -2.47 -5.67 9.22
C SER A 133 -2.83 -7.07 8.71
N TRP A 134 -2.09 -8.08 9.15
CA TRP A 134 -2.35 -9.46 8.73
C TRP A 134 -3.76 -9.93 9.12
N THR A 135 -4.23 -9.55 10.30
CA THR A 135 -5.59 -9.87 10.78
C THR A 135 -6.66 -9.29 9.86
N ARG A 136 -6.54 -8.01 9.48
CA ARG A 136 -7.50 -7.38 8.55
C ARG A 136 -7.42 -7.98 7.16
N LEU A 137 -6.22 -8.34 6.70
CA LEU A 137 -6.04 -9.02 5.42
C LEU A 137 -6.71 -10.40 5.39
N LYS A 138 -6.65 -11.16 6.49
CA LYS A 138 -7.33 -12.46 6.61
C LYS A 138 -8.84 -12.37 6.48
N ILE A 139 -9.45 -11.34 7.09
CA ILE A 139 -10.90 -11.12 7.00
C ILE A 139 -11.32 -11.00 5.53
N GLU A 140 -10.57 -10.24 4.73
CA GLU A 140 -10.84 -10.11 3.30
C GLU A 140 -10.51 -11.39 2.52
N LEU A 141 -9.40 -12.08 2.85
CA LEU A 141 -9.02 -13.33 2.21
C LEU A 141 -10.07 -14.44 2.40
N ASN A 142 -10.78 -14.46 3.53
CA ASN A 142 -11.84 -15.44 3.78
C ASN A 142 -13.04 -15.30 2.83
N LYS A 143 -13.17 -14.15 2.13
CA LYS A 143 -14.18 -13.93 1.09
C LYS A 143 -13.67 -14.28 -0.32
N CYS A 144 -12.42 -14.71 -0.42
CA CYS A 144 -11.73 -14.91 -1.69
C CYS A 144 -11.41 -16.38 -1.94
N LYS A 145 -11.43 -16.75 -3.23
CA LYS A 145 -10.83 -17.96 -3.77
C LYS A 145 -9.54 -17.65 -4.48
N LEU A 146 -8.66 -18.63 -4.57
CA LEU A 146 -7.38 -18.51 -5.24
C LEU A 146 -7.43 -19.21 -6.59
N PHE A 147 -7.33 -18.44 -7.67
CA PHE A 147 -7.33 -18.96 -9.04
C PHE A 147 -6.04 -18.56 -9.78
N CYS A 148 -5.68 -19.31 -10.82
CA CYS A 148 -4.72 -18.83 -11.79
C CYS A 148 -5.38 -17.81 -12.72
N SER A 149 -4.59 -16.98 -13.41
CA SER A 149 -5.10 -15.93 -14.32
C SER A 149 -6.09 -16.46 -15.37
N ASN A 150 -5.89 -17.67 -15.88
CA ASN A 150 -6.79 -18.27 -16.88
C ASN A 150 -8.13 -18.65 -16.25
N CYS A 151 -8.11 -19.40 -15.14
CA CYS A 151 -9.33 -19.79 -14.43
C CYS A 151 -10.07 -18.57 -13.87
N HIS A 152 -9.34 -17.55 -13.41
CA HIS A 152 -9.94 -16.31 -12.93
C HIS A 152 -10.64 -15.55 -14.05
N ARG A 153 -10.03 -15.48 -15.24
CA ARG A 153 -10.65 -14.85 -16.41
C ARG A 153 -11.87 -15.61 -16.89
N ALA A 154 -11.82 -16.93 -16.89
CA ALA A 154 -12.97 -17.78 -17.21
C ALA A 154 -14.11 -17.55 -16.22
N GLU A 155 -13.83 -17.41 -14.92
CA GLU A 155 -14.86 -17.13 -13.90
C GLU A 155 -15.58 -15.80 -14.11
N HIS A 156 -14.88 -14.77 -14.59
CA HIS A 156 -15.49 -13.48 -14.92
C HIS A 156 -16.13 -13.45 -16.30
N SER A 157 -15.98 -14.51 -17.10
CA SER A 157 -16.57 -14.57 -18.44
C SER A 157 -18.03 -14.97 -18.32
N ASP A 158 -18.92 -14.05 -18.64
CA ASP A 158 -20.33 -14.30 -18.93
C ASP A 158 -20.57 -14.50 -20.44
N ARG A 159 -19.52 -14.36 -21.24
CA ARG A 159 -19.57 -14.36 -22.70
C ARG A 159 -19.02 -15.68 -23.23
N TYR A 160 -19.80 -16.30 -24.11
CA TYR A 160 -19.42 -17.44 -24.95
C TYR A 160 -19.55 -18.85 -24.36
N ASP A 161 -20.18 -19.00 -23.19
CA ASP A 161 -20.51 -20.34 -22.64
C ASP A 161 -21.83 -20.90 -23.21
N ASN A 162 -22.51 -20.15 -24.08
CA ASN A 162 -23.73 -20.61 -24.73
C ASN A 162 -23.41 -21.62 -25.84
N GLU A 163 -23.74 -22.89 -25.62
CA GLU A 163 -23.55 -23.99 -26.58
C GLU A 163 -24.11 -23.65 -27.97
N ARG A 164 -25.28 -22.99 -28.04
CA ARG A 164 -25.87 -22.56 -29.31
C ARG A 164 -24.98 -21.56 -30.04
N PHE A 165 -24.42 -20.58 -29.32
CA PHE A 165 -23.49 -19.63 -29.92
C PHE A 165 -22.22 -20.33 -30.43
N LEU A 166 -21.67 -21.29 -29.67
CA LEU A 166 -20.51 -22.06 -30.09
C LEU A 166 -20.78 -22.91 -31.34
N GLN A 167 -21.98 -23.48 -31.47
CA GLN A 167 -22.41 -24.18 -32.68
C GLN A 167 -22.51 -23.24 -33.88
N GLU A 168 -23.13 -22.06 -33.72
CA GLU A 168 -23.21 -21.05 -34.79
C GLU A 168 -21.81 -20.59 -35.25
N VAL A 169 -20.86 -20.43 -34.31
CA VAL A 169 -19.47 -20.10 -34.65
C VAL A 169 -18.83 -21.19 -35.52
N GLN A 170 -19.07 -22.47 -35.21
CA GLN A 170 -18.51 -23.59 -35.98
C GLN A 170 -19.12 -23.72 -37.38
N THR A 171 -20.39 -23.36 -37.55
CA THR A 171 -21.11 -23.48 -38.83
C THR A 171 -21.07 -22.20 -39.66
N TYR A 172 -20.46 -21.12 -39.15
CA TYR A 172 -20.40 -19.82 -39.82
C TYR A 172 -19.57 -19.89 -41.12
N LYS A 173 -20.26 -19.81 -42.26
CA LYS A 173 -19.65 -19.79 -43.62
C LYS A 173 -19.39 -18.37 -44.12
N GLY A 174 -18.86 -17.50 -43.25
CA GLY A 174 -18.45 -16.15 -43.64
C GLY A 174 -17.18 -16.17 -44.49
N ARG A 175 -16.80 -14.99 -45.00
CA ARG A 175 -15.50 -14.81 -45.65
C ARG A 175 -14.42 -15.16 -44.62
N LEU A 176 -13.56 -16.11 -44.96
CA LEU A 176 -12.42 -16.46 -44.12
C LEU A 176 -11.52 -15.21 -43.96
N LEU A 177 -10.99 -15.04 -42.75
CA LEU A 177 -10.10 -13.92 -42.38
C LEU A 177 -8.62 -14.30 -42.62
N ASP A 178 -8.38 -15.07 -43.66
CA ASP A 178 -7.08 -15.38 -44.21
C ASP A 178 -6.74 -14.47 -45.41
#